data_AF-A0A1B6MEW5-F1
#
_entry.id   AF-A0A1B6MEW5-F1
#
_cell.length_a   1.000
_cell.length_b   1.000
_cell.length_c   1.000
_cell.angle_alpha   90.00
_cell.angle_beta   90.00
_cell.angle_gamma   90.00
#
_symmetry.space_group_name_H-M   'P 1'
#
loop_
_entity.id
_entity.type
_entity.pdbx_description
1 polymer ?
#
loop_
_entity_poly.entity_id
_entity_poly.type
_entity_poly.pdbx_seq_one_letter_code
_entity_poly.pdbx_strand_id
1 'polypeptide(L)'
;MTDSMKFGPEWLRNMKSDTSLGTQIPTATATIKMAEFRYGREEMLALFDRSILPPDPLRQMQGLYVDKTQLPLALVQMTDEETRMWNRGINSDVALRLSK
;
A
#
# COMPACT_ATOMS: atom_id res chain seq x y z
N MET A 1 -27.92 -2.98 -30.90
CA MET A 1 -27.31 -2.14 -29.84
C MET A 1 -26.29 -3.01 -29.14
N THR A 2 -25.00 -2.79 -29.33
CA THR A 2 -23.96 -3.53 -28.62
C THR A 2 -23.60 -2.74 -27.38
N ASP A 3 -24.05 -3.19 -26.21
CA ASP A 3 -23.60 -2.64 -24.93
C ASP A 3 -22.08 -2.85 -24.82
N SER A 4 -21.35 -1.74 -24.73
CA SER A 4 -19.90 -1.75 -24.53
C SER A 4 -19.59 -2.34 -23.17
N MET A 5 -19.04 -3.56 -23.14
CA MET A 5 -18.60 -4.24 -21.92
C MET A 5 -17.60 -3.37 -21.16
N LYS A 6 -18.02 -2.86 -20.00
CA LYS A 6 -17.19 -2.04 -19.10
C LYS A 6 -16.24 -2.94 -18.30
N PHE A 7 -15.15 -3.35 -18.93
CA PHE A 7 -14.10 -4.15 -18.28
C PHE A 7 -13.13 -3.25 -17.51
N GLY A 8 -12.91 -3.59 -16.23
CA GLY A 8 -11.87 -3.01 -15.37
C GLY A 8 -12.35 -1.87 -14.46
N PRO A 9 -11.54 -1.51 -13.44
CA PRO A 9 -11.84 -0.43 -12.50
C PRO A 9 -12.07 0.93 -13.20
N GLU A 10 -12.94 1.76 -12.62
CA GLU A 10 -13.36 3.04 -13.21
C GLU A 10 -12.19 4.01 -13.47
N TRP A 11 -11.13 4.00 -12.64
CA TRP A 11 -9.94 4.81 -12.88
C TRP A 11 -9.23 4.46 -14.19
N LEU A 12 -9.27 3.18 -14.60
CA LEU A 12 -8.71 2.73 -15.87
C LEU A 12 -9.60 3.14 -17.05
N ARG A 13 -10.92 3.23 -16.85
CA ARG A 13 -11.87 3.62 -17.88
C ARG A 13 -11.84 5.12 -18.15
N ASN A 14 -11.83 5.95 -17.10
CA ASN A 14 -11.82 7.41 -17.21
C ASN A 14 -10.57 7.94 -17.93
N MET A 15 -9.43 7.28 -17.75
CA MET A 15 -8.20 7.68 -18.44
C MET A 15 -8.19 7.30 -19.93
N LYS A 16 -8.93 6.26 -20.34
CA LYS A 16 -9.10 5.91 -21.76
C LYS A 16 -10.03 6.88 -22.49
N SER A 17 -11.02 7.48 -21.80
CA SER A 17 -11.96 8.43 -22.41
C SER A 17 -11.35 9.81 -22.68
N ASP A 18 -10.37 10.27 -21.90
CA ASP A 18 -9.75 11.59 -22.11
C ASP A 18 -8.83 11.65 -23.35
N THR A 19 -8.52 10.52 -23.98
CA THR A 19 -7.65 10.43 -25.17
C THR A 19 -8.43 10.41 -26.49
N SER A 20 -9.74 10.72 -26.50
CA SER A 20 -10.57 10.66 -27.72
C SER A 20 -10.82 12.00 -28.42
N LEU A 21 -9.91 12.97 -28.30
CA LEU A 21 -9.91 14.19 -29.11
C LEU A 21 -8.84 14.10 -30.21
N GLY A 22 -9.25 13.52 -31.35
CA GLY A 22 -8.64 13.76 -32.65
C GLY A 22 -7.46 12.86 -33.05
N THR A 23 -7.70 12.09 -34.12
CA THR A 23 -6.73 11.40 -34.99
C THR A 23 -6.68 9.87 -34.83
N GLN A 24 -7.12 9.21 -35.90
CA GLN A 24 -7.04 7.77 -36.14
C GLN A 24 -5.57 7.32 -36.18
N ILE A 25 -5.10 6.53 -35.22
CA ILE A 25 -3.78 5.86 -35.24
C ILE A 25 -3.94 4.46 -34.59
N PRO A 26 -3.37 3.39 -35.17
CA PRO A 26 -3.77 2.01 -34.94
C PRO A 26 -3.29 1.48 -33.59
N THR A 27 -4.10 0.63 -32.95
CA THR A 27 -3.75 -0.43 -31.96
C THR A 27 -2.43 -0.33 -31.18
N ALA A 28 -2.05 0.87 -30.76
CA ALA A 28 -1.00 1.08 -29.78
C ALA A 28 -1.74 1.15 -28.45
N THR A 29 -1.67 0.04 -27.71
CA THR A 29 -1.90 0.03 -26.28
C THR A 29 -1.29 1.30 -25.70
N ALA A 30 -2.12 2.26 -25.28
CA ALA A 30 -1.64 3.46 -24.62
C ALA A 30 -0.82 2.98 -23.42
N THR A 31 0.49 3.01 -23.55
CA THR A 31 1.44 2.54 -22.55
C THR A 31 1.38 3.54 -21.42
N ILE A 32 0.46 3.29 -20.49
CA ILE A 32 0.32 4.04 -19.25
C ILE A 32 1.73 4.10 -18.64
N LYS A 33 2.31 5.31 -18.59
CA LYS A 33 3.64 5.50 -18.00
C LYS A 33 3.54 5.25 -16.51
N MET A 34 3.85 4.01 -16.15
CA MET A 34 4.08 3.62 -14.78
C MET A 34 5.34 4.37 -14.28
N ALA A 35 5.26 4.98 -13.08
CA ALA A 35 6.43 5.29 -12.26
C ALA A 35 7.40 4.09 -12.25
N GLU A 36 8.67 4.41 -12.41
CA GLU A 36 9.76 3.45 -12.63
C GLU A 36 10.03 2.58 -11.41
N PHE A 37 9.92 3.18 -10.21
CA PHE A 37 10.15 2.50 -8.94
C PHE A 37 8.83 2.31 -8.20
N ARG A 38 8.19 1.16 -8.40
CA ARG A 38 7.04 0.73 -7.61
C ARG A 38 7.35 -0.63 -6.99
N TYR A 39 6.99 -0.75 -5.73
CA TYR A 39 7.17 -1.97 -4.96
C TYR A 39 5.86 -2.27 -4.24
N GLY A 40 5.26 -3.42 -4.55
CA GLY A 40 4.13 -3.96 -3.82
C GLY A 40 4.52 -4.40 -2.42
N ARG A 41 3.51 -4.78 -1.63
CA ARG A 41 3.72 -5.23 -0.24
C ARG A 41 4.72 -6.39 -0.16
N GLU A 42 4.52 -7.46 -0.93
CA GLU A 42 5.39 -8.63 -0.86
C GLU A 42 6.79 -8.36 -1.43
N GLU A 43 6.90 -7.51 -2.45
CA GLU A 43 8.19 -7.09 -3.00
C GLU A 43 9.00 -6.31 -1.95
N MET A 44 8.35 -5.40 -1.22
CA MET A 44 8.99 -4.68 -0.11
C MET A 44 9.42 -5.61 1.02
N LEU A 45 8.60 -6.62 1.37
CA LEU A 45 8.94 -7.58 2.42
C LEU A 45 10.09 -8.50 2.00
N ALA A 46 10.18 -8.85 0.71
CA ALA A 46 11.28 -9.66 0.18
C ALA A 46 12.64 -8.94 0.21
N LEU A 47 12.64 -7.60 0.20
CA LEU A 47 13.86 -6.78 0.30
C LEU A 47 14.39 -6.63 1.73
N PHE A 48 13.68 -7.13 2.74
CA PHE A 48 14.11 -7.01 4.13
C PHE A 48 15.33 -7.89 4.44
N ASP A 49 16.40 -7.28 4.92
CA ASP A 49 17.63 -7.95 5.34
C ASP A 49 17.99 -7.55 6.79
N ARG A 50 18.19 -8.57 7.64
CA ARG A 50 18.51 -8.40 9.07
C ARG A 50 19.95 -7.95 9.32
N SER A 51 20.84 -8.13 8.34
CA SER A 51 22.27 -7.83 8.45
C SER A 51 22.61 -6.37 8.17
N ILE A 52 21.64 -5.59 7.69
CA ILE A 52 21.82 -4.17 7.41
C ILE A 52 22.00 -3.40 8.72
N LEU A 53 23.10 -2.66 8.81
CA LEU A 53 23.37 -1.79 9.94
C LEU A 53 22.46 -0.55 9.88
N PRO A 54 21.97 -0.08 11.04
CA PRO A 54 21.17 1.14 11.10
C PRO A 54 22.04 2.37 10.79
N PRO A 55 21.45 3.44 10.25
CA PRO A 55 22.15 4.71 10.08
C PRO A 55 22.64 5.29 11.41
N ASP A 56 23.84 5.87 11.43
CA ASP A 56 24.45 6.43 12.65
C ASP A 56 23.57 7.46 13.39
N PRO A 57 22.85 8.38 12.72
CA PRO A 57 21.98 9.34 13.41
C PRO A 57 20.88 8.66 14.24
N LEU A 58 20.38 7.50 13.77
CA LEU A 58 19.32 6.77 14.46
C LEU A 58 19.81 6.21 15.81
N ARG A 59 21.08 5.77 15.87
CA ARG A 59 21.66 5.16 17.08
C ARG A 59 21.74 6.12 18.27
N GLN A 60 21.73 7.42 18.02
CA GLN A 60 21.80 8.46 19.05
C GLN A 60 20.42 8.79 19.65
N MET A 61 19.33 8.35 19.01
CA MET A 61 17.97 8.67 19.41
C MET A 61 17.48 7.71 20.50
N GLN A 62 17.72 8.10 21.75
CA GLN A 62 17.29 7.35 22.93
C GLN A 62 15.76 7.21 22.98
N GLY A 63 15.28 6.00 23.27
CA GLY A 63 13.86 5.68 23.38
C GLY A 63 13.14 5.41 22.05
N LEU A 64 13.75 5.72 20.89
CA LEU A 64 13.22 5.33 19.58
C LEU A 64 14.02 4.21 18.93
N TYR A 65 15.35 4.22 19.06
CA TYR A 65 16.19 3.18 18.48
C TYR A 65 16.10 1.87 19.27
N VAL A 66 15.96 0.77 18.54
CA VAL A 66 15.99 -0.59 19.07
C VAL A 66 17.22 -1.28 18.52
N ASP A 67 18.15 -1.67 19.41
CA ASP A 67 19.42 -2.28 19.02
C ASP A 67 19.24 -3.57 18.21
N LYS A 68 18.23 -4.37 18.58
CA LYS A 68 17.90 -5.62 17.90
C LYS A 68 16.94 -5.36 16.74
N THR A 69 17.40 -5.65 15.52
CA THR A 69 16.58 -5.59 14.30
C THR A 69 15.25 -6.34 14.49
N GLN A 70 14.13 -5.62 14.32
CA GLN A 70 12.78 -6.15 14.42
C GLN A 70 12.29 -6.61 13.04
N LEU A 71 11.51 -7.69 13.01
CA LEU A 71 10.88 -8.14 11.77
C LEU A 71 9.71 -7.21 11.40
N PRO A 72 9.44 -6.97 10.11
CA PRO A 72 8.19 -6.34 9.71
C PRO A 72 7.00 -7.08 10.33
N LEU A 73 6.08 -6.36 10.97
CA LEU A 73 4.89 -6.96 11.62
C LEU A 73 4.04 -7.79 10.66
N ALA A 74 4.11 -7.48 9.36
CA ALA A 74 3.52 -8.27 8.29
C ALA A 74 3.96 -9.75 8.23
N LEU A 75 5.15 -10.06 8.77
CA LEU A 75 5.73 -11.41 8.85
C LEU A 75 5.56 -12.04 10.24
N VAL A 76 4.89 -11.34 11.16
CA VAL A 76 4.64 -11.80 12.52
C VAL A 76 3.16 -12.15 12.63
N GLN A 77 2.87 -13.35 13.11
CA GLN A 77 1.49 -13.73 13.43
C GLN A 77 1.03 -12.92 14.64
N MET A 78 -0.16 -12.36 14.56
CA MET A 78 -0.78 -11.69 15.71
C MET A 78 -0.96 -12.68 16.86
N THR A 79 -0.71 -12.21 18.07
CA THR A 79 -1.05 -12.92 19.29
C THR A 79 -2.56 -13.00 19.46
N ASP A 80 -3.02 -13.90 20.34
CA ASP A 80 -4.44 -14.02 20.67
C ASP A 80 -5.02 -12.71 21.23
N GLU A 81 -4.23 -11.98 22.01
CA GLU A 81 -4.63 -10.69 22.58
C GLU A 81 -4.79 -9.63 21.48
N GLU A 82 -3.81 -9.48 20.60
CA GLU A 82 -3.88 -8.55 19.46
C GLU A 82 -5.05 -8.89 18.53
N THR A 83 -5.29 -10.18 18.27
CA THR A 83 -6.41 -10.64 17.45
C THR A 83 -7.76 -10.28 18.06
N ARG A 84 -7.92 -10.45 19.38
CA ARG A 84 -9.13 -10.03 20.11
C ARG A 84 -9.33 -8.53 20.05
N MET A 85 -8.27 -7.74 20.23
CA MET A 85 -8.33 -6.28 20.14
C MET A 85 -8.69 -5.80 18.74
N TRP A 86 -8.08 -6.38 17.71
CA TRP A 86 -8.36 -6.05 16.30
C TRP A 86 -9.85 -6.27 15.95
N ASN A 87 -10.42 -7.38 16.41
CA ASN A 87 -11.83 -7.71 16.19
C ASN A 87 -12.81 -6.78 16.92
N ARG A 88 -12.38 -6.05 17.97
CA ARG A 88 -13.19 -5.03 18.65
C ARG A 88 -13.35 -3.75 17.82
N GLY A 89 -12.53 -3.58 16.78
CA GLY A 89 -12.54 -2.42 15.89
C GLY A 89 -11.43 -1.42 16.20
N ILE A 90 -11.13 -0.57 15.22
CA ILE A 90 -10.00 0.36 15.26
C ILE A 90 -10.30 1.69 15.96
N ASN A 91 -11.58 1.99 16.19
CA ASN A 91 -11.99 3.26 16.78
C ASN A 91 -11.70 3.24 18.28
N SER A 92 -11.12 4.34 18.76
CA SER A 92 -10.87 4.51 20.19
C SER A 92 -12.19 4.69 20.96
N ASP A 93 -12.19 4.26 22.23
CA ASP A 93 -13.37 4.41 23.11
C ASP A 93 -13.79 5.89 23.28
N VAL A 94 -12.83 6.81 23.21
CA VAL A 94 -13.11 8.27 23.27
C VAL A 94 -13.92 8.70 22.05
N ALA A 95 -13.51 8.30 20.85
CA ALA A 95 -14.24 8.64 19.62
C ALA A 95 -15.67 8.07 19.63
N LEU A 96 -15.83 6.83 20.08
CA LEU A 96 -17.14 6.17 20.17
C LEU A 96 -18.09 6.79 21.21
N ARG A 97 -17.55 7.40 22.26
CA ARG A 97 -18.35 8.13 23.27
C ARG A 97 -18.83 9.48 22.74
N LEU A 98 -18.03 10.15 21.91
CA LEU A 98 -18.38 11.43 21.31
C LEU A 98 -19.35 11.31 20.13
N SER A 99 -19.48 10.12 19.54
CA SER A 99 -20.43 9.83 18.46
C SER A 99 -21.83 9.43 18.96
N LYS A 100 -22.07 9.48 20.27
CA LYS A 100 -23.38 9.24 20.91
C LYS A 100 -23.99 10.56 21.35
#